data_AF-A0AAJ5F3Q0-F1
#
_entry.id   AF-A0AAJ5F3Q0-F1
#
_cell.length_a   1.000
_cell.length_b   1.000
_cell.length_c   1.000
_cell.angle_alpha   90.00
_cell.angle_beta   90.00
_cell.angle_gamma   90.00
#
_symmetry.space_group_name_H-M   'P 1'
#
loop_
_entity.id
_entity.type
_entity.pdbx_description
1 polymer ?
#
loop_
_entity_poly.entity_id
_entity_poly.type
_entity_poly.pdbx_seq_one_letter_code
_entity_poly.pdbx_strand_id
1 'polypeptide(L)'
;MNIWGIGSFENEVGVAFAQEVVEDGAFALAEAFDVALDPDNDFLDAEEGHRTLAAAEILVAALTGDTSHITDAPLRAWVASANLTELGPLREVAREALGRVCGSDSALPDLWADSGDTDEWRADVKRLRAALA
;
A
#
# COMPACT_ATOMS: atom_id res chain seq x y z
N MET A 1 8.30 -13.20 6.28
CA MET A 1 6.90 -12.76 6.18
C MET A 1 6.04 -13.88 5.62
N ASN A 2 4.89 -14.15 6.25
CA ASN A 2 3.85 -15.02 5.70
C ASN A 2 2.87 -14.24 4.82
N ILE A 3 2.44 -14.86 3.72
CA ILE A 3 1.46 -14.35 2.76
C ILE A 3 0.39 -15.43 2.60
N TRP A 4 -0.88 -15.06 2.66
CA TRP A 4 -2.01 -15.98 2.52
C TRP A 4 -3.04 -15.53 1.48
N GLY A 5 -2.79 -14.40 0.82
CA GLY A 5 -3.59 -13.89 -0.29
C GLY A 5 -2.93 -12.68 -0.95
N ILE A 6 -3.61 -12.13 -1.95
CA ILE A 6 -3.09 -11.07 -2.83
C ILE A 6 -3.45 -9.67 -2.30
N GLY A 7 -4.51 -9.58 -1.49
CA GLY A 7 -4.96 -8.31 -0.94
C GLY A 7 -3.90 -7.60 -0.10
N SER A 8 -3.99 -6.28 -0.05
CA SER A 8 -3.06 -5.38 0.66
C SER A 8 -2.82 -5.77 2.13
N PHE A 9 -3.79 -6.44 2.78
CA PHE A 9 -3.71 -6.92 4.17
C PHE A 9 -3.68 -8.44 4.30
N GLU A 10 -3.52 -9.19 3.21
CA GLU A 10 -3.46 -10.66 3.21
C GLU A 10 -2.01 -11.19 3.37
N ASN A 11 -1.24 -10.49 4.19
CA ASN A 11 0.15 -10.76 4.53
C ASN A 11 0.49 -10.11 5.89
N GLU A 12 1.51 -10.61 6.57
CA GLU A 12 1.88 -10.11 7.92
C GLU A 12 2.26 -8.63 7.93
N VAL A 13 2.91 -8.13 6.87
CA VAL A 13 3.40 -6.74 6.81
C VAL A 13 2.24 -5.75 6.68
N GLY A 14 1.27 -6.02 5.81
CA GLY A 14 0.08 -5.17 5.66
C GLY A 14 -0.74 -5.11 6.95
N VAL A 15 -0.88 -6.24 7.65
CA VAL A 15 -1.56 -6.29 8.96
C VAL A 15 -0.80 -5.48 10.01
N ALA A 16 0.53 -5.59 10.08
CA ALA A 16 1.34 -4.80 11.01
C ALA A 16 1.22 -3.30 10.69
N PHE A 17 1.34 -2.93 9.42
CA PHE A 17 1.26 -1.55 8.98
C PHE A 17 -0.12 -0.91 9.24
N ALA A 18 -1.21 -1.69 9.18
CA ALA A 18 -2.52 -1.20 9.57
C ALA A 18 -2.55 -0.71 11.04
N GLN A 19 -1.84 -1.37 11.94
CA GLN A 19 -1.72 -0.94 13.33
C GLN A 19 -0.87 0.33 13.45
N GLU A 20 0.22 0.42 12.71
CA GLU A 20 1.07 1.62 12.67
C GLU A 20 0.29 2.85 12.20
N VAL A 21 -0.56 2.72 11.18
CA VAL A 21 -1.41 3.85 10.74
C VAL A 21 -2.46 4.24 11.79
N VAL A 22 -2.97 3.30 12.58
CA VAL A 22 -3.88 3.64 13.69
C VAL A 22 -3.17 4.46 14.76
N GLU A 23 -1.87 4.22 14.97
CA GLU A 23 -1.05 4.92 15.97
C GLU A 23 -0.52 6.27 15.44
N ASP A 24 0.05 6.28 14.24
CA ASP A 24 0.82 7.41 13.69
C ASP A 24 0.10 8.15 12.54
N GLY A 25 -0.98 7.57 12.00
CA GLY A 25 -1.86 8.20 11.03
C GLY A 25 -1.19 8.52 9.69
N ALA A 26 -1.38 9.76 9.22
CA ALA A 26 -0.91 10.19 7.91
C ALA A 26 0.62 10.16 7.79
N PHE A 27 1.34 10.26 8.92
CA PHE A 27 2.79 10.16 8.96
C PHE A 27 3.27 8.78 8.47
N ALA A 28 2.67 7.70 8.99
CA ALA A 28 3.02 6.34 8.57
C ALA A 28 2.77 6.11 7.07
N LEU A 29 1.69 6.70 6.52
CA LEU A 29 1.43 6.64 5.07
C LEU A 29 2.51 7.35 4.26
N ALA A 30 2.86 8.59 4.64
CA ALA A 30 3.88 9.35 3.96
C ALA A 30 5.23 8.64 4.01
N GLU A 31 5.63 8.16 5.19
CA GLU A 31 6.87 7.42 5.39
C GLU A 31 6.94 6.16 4.52
N ALA A 32 5.85 5.38 4.42
CA ALA A 32 5.83 4.19 3.57
C ALA A 32 6.11 4.52 2.09
N PHE A 33 5.57 5.64 1.58
CA PHE A 33 5.84 6.06 0.20
C PHE A 33 7.25 6.64 0.03
N ASP A 34 7.74 7.39 1.02
CA ASP A 34 9.09 7.96 1.00
C ASP A 34 10.16 6.86 1.03
N VAL A 35 10.00 5.83 1.86
CA VAL A 35 10.89 4.66 1.91
C VAL A 35 10.89 3.92 0.58
N ALA A 36 9.71 3.76 -0.03
CA ALA A 36 9.61 3.09 -1.32
C ALA A 36 10.31 3.86 -2.45
N LEU A 37 10.39 5.18 -2.34
CA LEU A 37 10.97 6.08 -3.34
C LEU A 37 12.35 6.60 -2.95
N ASP A 38 12.96 6.06 -1.89
CA ASP A 38 14.27 6.48 -1.43
C ASP A 38 15.30 6.27 -2.56
N PRO A 39 15.96 7.34 -3.05
CA PRO A 39 16.94 7.23 -4.13
C PRO A 39 18.20 6.45 -3.73
N ASP A 40 18.45 6.28 -2.44
CA ASP A 40 19.56 5.45 -1.94
C ASP A 40 19.15 3.96 -1.85
N ASN A 41 17.86 3.64 -2.09
CA ASN A 41 17.35 2.28 -2.13
C ASN A 41 17.30 1.72 -3.57
N ASP A 42 18.43 1.16 -4.01
CA ASP A 42 18.60 0.56 -5.33
C ASP A 42 17.64 -0.63 -5.59
N PHE A 43 17.12 -1.28 -4.55
CA PHE A 43 16.23 -2.44 -4.68
C PHE A 43 15.17 -2.50 -3.57
N LEU A 44 13.90 -2.42 -3.96
CA LEU A 44 12.78 -2.38 -3.03
C LEU A 44 12.49 -3.79 -2.52
N ASP A 45 12.69 -4.00 -1.21
CA ASP A 45 12.47 -5.29 -0.59
C ASP A 45 10.98 -5.62 -0.50
N ALA A 46 10.67 -6.92 -0.38
CA ALA A 46 9.28 -7.39 -0.37
C ALA A 46 8.46 -6.77 0.77
N GLU A 47 9.06 -6.57 1.95
CA GLU A 47 8.39 -5.95 3.10
C GLU A 47 8.03 -4.49 2.80
N GLU A 48 8.95 -3.70 2.24
CA GLU A 48 8.71 -2.31 1.84
C GLU A 48 7.65 -2.22 0.75
N GLY A 49 7.69 -3.15 -0.20
CA GLY A 49 6.67 -3.27 -1.25
C GLY A 49 5.27 -3.56 -0.70
N HIS A 50 5.12 -4.53 0.22
CA HIS A 50 3.83 -4.82 0.86
C HIS A 50 3.34 -3.68 1.73
N ARG A 51 4.25 -3.01 2.47
CA ARG A 51 3.95 -1.80 3.25
C ARG A 51 3.39 -0.69 2.34
N THR A 52 3.99 -0.50 1.17
CA THR A 52 3.54 0.46 0.15
C THR A 52 2.15 0.16 -0.39
N LEU A 53 1.84 -1.12 -0.67
CA LEU A 53 0.52 -1.54 -1.12
C LEU A 53 -0.56 -1.28 -0.05
N ALA A 54 -0.26 -1.61 1.22
CA ALA A 54 -1.15 -1.33 2.34
C ALA A 54 -1.38 0.19 2.52
N ALA A 55 -0.32 1.01 2.42
CA ALA A 55 -0.44 2.46 2.48
C ALA A 55 -1.31 3.02 1.36
N ALA A 56 -1.15 2.52 0.13
CA ALA A 56 -1.97 2.94 -1.00
C ALA A 56 -3.44 2.55 -0.83
N GLU A 57 -3.74 1.34 -0.34
CA GLU A 57 -5.12 0.92 -0.06
C GLU A 57 -5.79 1.81 0.98
N ILE A 58 -5.09 2.12 2.07
CA ILE A 58 -5.60 2.99 3.14
C ILE A 58 -5.87 4.40 2.60
N LEU A 59 -4.94 4.94 1.81
CA LEU A 59 -5.10 6.24 1.18
C LEU A 59 -6.30 6.26 0.23
N VAL A 60 -6.46 5.24 -0.61
CA VAL A 60 -7.63 5.08 -1.50
C VAL A 60 -8.92 5.02 -0.69
N ALA A 61 -8.96 4.22 0.37
CA ALA A 61 -10.13 4.10 1.23
C ALA A 61 -10.51 5.43 1.88
N ALA A 62 -9.54 6.20 2.37
CA ALA A 62 -9.78 7.53 2.94
C ALA A 62 -10.31 8.52 1.91
N LEU A 63 -9.73 8.53 0.70
CA LEU A 63 -10.10 9.50 -0.35
C LEU A 63 -11.42 9.19 -1.03
N THR A 64 -11.83 7.92 -1.10
CA THR A 64 -13.03 7.46 -1.81
C THR A 64 -14.19 7.11 -0.88
N GLY A 65 -13.90 6.80 0.39
CA GLY A 65 -14.85 6.23 1.33
C GLY A 65 -15.11 4.73 1.15
N ASP A 66 -14.46 4.07 0.18
CA ASP A 66 -14.59 2.62 -0.01
C ASP A 66 -13.65 1.86 0.93
N THR A 67 -14.20 1.26 1.97
CA THR A 67 -13.45 0.45 2.95
C THR A 67 -13.65 -1.05 2.74
N SER A 68 -14.14 -1.50 1.58
CA SER A 68 -14.45 -2.92 1.32
C SER A 68 -13.23 -3.84 1.44
N HIS A 69 -12.03 -3.32 1.20
CA HIS A 69 -10.76 -4.03 1.32
C HIS A 69 -10.13 -3.96 2.73
N ILE A 70 -10.74 -3.22 3.68
CA ILE A 70 -10.23 -3.08 5.05
C ILE A 70 -11.12 -3.85 6.03
N THR A 71 -10.59 -4.96 6.57
CA THR A 71 -11.31 -5.80 7.54
C THR A 71 -11.05 -5.38 8.99
N ASP A 72 -9.95 -4.69 9.27
CA ASP A 72 -9.61 -4.19 10.61
C ASP A 72 -10.51 -3.04 11.06
N ALA A 73 -11.11 -3.16 12.24
CA ALA A 73 -12.09 -2.20 12.75
C ALA A 73 -11.46 -0.88 13.23
N PRO A 74 -10.36 -0.88 14.01
CA PRO A 74 -9.61 0.33 14.33
C PRO A 74 -9.18 1.12 13.09
N LEU A 75 -8.62 0.45 12.07
CA LEU A 75 -8.20 1.11 10.85
C LEU A 75 -9.37 1.73 10.09
N ARG A 76 -10.53 1.04 9.98
CA ARG A 76 -11.74 1.66 9.39
C ARG A 76 -12.19 2.89 10.15
N ALA A 77 -12.10 2.90 11.48
CA ALA A 77 -12.45 4.05 12.30
C ALA A 77 -11.50 5.23 12.06
N TRP A 78 -10.20 4.96 11.90
CA TRP A 78 -9.21 5.96 11.51
C TRP A 78 -9.49 6.52 10.11
N VAL A 79 -9.73 5.65 9.12
CA VAL A 79 -10.06 6.06 7.73
C VAL A 79 -11.27 6.98 7.70
N ALA A 80 -12.31 6.69 8.50
CA ALA A 80 -13.52 7.49 8.57
C ALA A 80 -13.33 8.88 9.22
N SER A 81 -12.29 9.08 10.02
CA SER A 81 -11.96 10.34 10.69
C SER A 81 -10.76 11.07 10.07
N ALA A 82 -10.15 10.50 9.03
CA ALA A 82 -8.93 11.00 8.43
C ALA A 82 -9.08 12.41 7.82
N ASN A 83 -8.03 13.22 7.95
CA ASN A 83 -8.01 14.57 7.40
C ASN A 83 -7.67 14.54 5.90
N LEU A 84 -8.69 14.66 5.05
CA LEU A 84 -8.52 14.63 3.59
C LEU A 84 -7.65 15.77 3.03
N THR A 85 -7.50 16.88 3.76
CA THR A 85 -6.61 17.99 3.35
C THR A 85 -5.14 17.59 3.47
N GLU A 86 -4.82 16.74 4.45
CA GLU A 86 -3.48 16.20 4.69
C GLU A 86 -3.18 15.02 3.76
N LEU A 87 -4.17 14.16 3.50
CA LEU A 87 -4.01 12.98 2.67
C LEU A 87 -4.06 13.26 1.16
N GLY A 88 -4.82 14.27 0.72
CA GLY A 88 -4.96 14.61 -0.70
C GLY A 88 -3.62 14.80 -1.44
N PRO A 89 -2.64 15.53 -0.87
CA PRO A 89 -1.31 15.67 -1.45
C PRO A 89 -0.52 14.36 -1.64
N LEU A 90 -0.83 13.29 -0.91
CA LEU A 90 -0.12 12.01 -1.01
C LEU A 90 -0.48 11.20 -2.28
N ARG A 91 -1.49 11.62 -3.06
CA ARG A 91 -1.93 10.89 -4.26
C ARG A 91 -0.82 10.64 -5.28
N GLU A 92 -0.06 11.68 -5.61
CA GLU A 92 0.98 11.59 -6.64
C GLU A 92 2.14 10.72 -6.18
N VAL A 93 2.63 10.92 -4.95
CA VAL A 93 3.73 10.10 -4.39
C VAL A 93 3.31 8.64 -4.24
N ALA A 94 2.06 8.36 -3.85
CA ALA A 94 1.54 6.99 -3.79
C ALA A 94 1.50 6.33 -5.19
N ARG A 95 1.12 7.07 -6.23
CA ARG A 95 1.11 6.54 -7.62
C ARG A 95 2.51 6.22 -8.12
N GLU A 96 3.49 7.04 -7.75
CA GLU A 96 4.90 6.82 -8.09
C GLU A 96 5.43 5.58 -7.34
N ALA A 97 5.17 5.47 -6.05
CA ALA A 97 5.55 4.34 -5.21
C ALA A 97 4.93 3.01 -5.72
N LEU A 98 3.65 3.02 -6.12
CA LEU A 98 3.02 1.87 -6.80
C LEU A 98 3.67 1.54 -8.15
N GLY A 99 4.27 2.52 -8.82
CA GLY A 99 5.10 2.29 -10.00
C GLY A 99 6.39 1.56 -9.67
N ARG A 100 7.10 2.04 -8.65
CA ARG A 100 8.32 1.41 -8.13
C ARG A 100 8.08 -0.03 -7.68
N VAL A 101 6.98 -0.29 -6.96
CA VAL A 101 6.56 -1.64 -6.53
C VAL A 101 6.40 -2.61 -7.69
N CYS A 102 5.90 -2.15 -8.85
CA CYS A 102 5.73 -2.97 -10.04
C CYS A 102 6.97 -3.03 -10.96
N GLY A 103 8.03 -2.27 -10.64
CA GLY A 103 9.25 -2.16 -11.42
C GLY A 103 10.19 -3.35 -11.27
N SER A 104 11.16 -3.46 -12.18
CA SER A 104 12.18 -4.53 -12.15
C SER A 104 13.16 -4.44 -11.00
N ASP A 105 13.18 -3.31 -10.32
CA ASP A 105 14.00 -2.96 -9.16
C ASP A 105 13.28 -3.31 -7.84
N SER A 106 12.19 -4.08 -7.87
CA SER A 106 11.37 -4.47 -6.71
C SER A 106 11.27 -5.99 -6.60
N ALA A 107 11.19 -6.51 -5.37
CA ALA A 107 11.04 -7.95 -5.12
C ALA A 107 9.66 -8.51 -5.50
N LEU A 108 8.61 -7.68 -5.47
CA LEU A 108 7.23 -8.16 -5.60
C LEU A 108 6.90 -8.79 -6.97
N PRO A 109 7.32 -8.23 -8.12
CA PRO A 109 7.09 -8.85 -9.41
C PRO A 109 7.62 -10.29 -9.50
N ASP A 110 8.81 -10.56 -8.96
CA ASP A 110 9.40 -11.90 -8.97
C ASP A 110 8.67 -12.84 -8.02
N LEU A 111 8.32 -12.35 -6.82
CA LEU A 111 7.52 -13.11 -5.85
C LEU A 111 6.20 -13.62 -6.45
N TRP A 112 5.47 -12.76 -7.16
CA TRP A 112 4.19 -13.13 -7.78
C TRP A 112 4.33 -13.88 -9.10
N ALA A 113 5.48 -13.75 -9.78
CA ALA A 113 5.81 -14.60 -10.94
C ALA A 113 5.98 -16.06 -10.50
N ASP A 114 6.60 -16.28 -9.34
CA ASP A 114 6.83 -17.62 -8.80
C ASP A 114 5.56 -18.27 -8.22
N SER A 115 4.57 -17.49 -7.77
CA SER A 115 3.30 -18.02 -7.22
C SER A 115 2.28 -18.42 -8.30
N GLY A 116 2.34 -17.79 -9.48
CA GLY A 116 1.34 -17.95 -10.55
C GLY A 116 0.16 -16.97 -10.48
N ASP A 117 0.12 -16.08 -9.48
CA ASP A 117 -0.96 -15.10 -9.25
C ASP A 117 -0.65 -13.71 -9.81
N THR A 118 0.37 -13.61 -10.67
CA THR A 118 0.87 -12.32 -11.23
C THR A 118 -0.23 -11.44 -11.81
N ASP A 119 -1.15 -12.02 -12.59
CA ASP A 119 -2.18 -11.25 -13.29
C ASP A 119 -3.19 -10.62 -12.31
N GLU A 120 -3.58 -11.36 -11.28
CA GLU A 120 -4.51 -10.89 -10.26
C GLU A 120 -3.86 -9.82 -9.38
N TRP A 121 -2.61 -10.04 -8.95
CA TRP A 121 -1.84 -9.02 -8.23
C TRP A 121 -1.66 -7.74 -9.04
N ARG A 122 -1.27 -7.83 -10.32
CA ARG A 122 -1.13 -6.64 -11.19
C ARG A 122 -2.45 -5.93 -11.42
N ALA A 123 -3.56 -6.66 -11.50
CA ALA A 123 -4.88 -6.07 -11.62
C ALA A 123 -5.25 -5.27 -10.36
N ASP A 124 -4.90 -5.78 -9.18
CA ASP A 124 -5.14 -5.09 -7.91
C ASP A 124 -4.29 -3.81 -7.78
N VAL A 125 -3.00 -3.86 -8.11
CA VAL A 125 -2.16 -2.66 -8.13
C VAL A 125 -2.68 -1.62 -9.13
N LYS A 126 -3.17 -2.06 -10.28
CA LYS A 126 -3.78 -1.16 -11.28
C LYS A 126 -5.07 -0.52 -10.77
N ARG A 127 -5.90 -1.25 -10.01
CA ARG A 127 -7.09 -0.71 -9.32
C ARG A 127 -6.69 0.42 -8.39
N LEU A 128 -5.69 0.20 -7.53
CA LEU A 128 -5.18 1.22 -6.60
C LEU A 128 -4.69 2.48 -7.35
N ARG A 129 -3.85 2.30 -8.37
CA ARG A 129 -3.33 3.42 -9.17
C ARG A 129 -4.42 4.22 -9.87
N ALA A 130 -5.48 3.57 -10.33
CA ALA A 130 -6.61 4.22 -10.97
C ALA A 130 -7.45 5.04 -9.98
N ALA A 131 -7.63 4.54 -8.75
CA ALA A 131 -8.38 5.24 -7.70
C ALA A 131 -7.65 6.48 -7.15
N LEU A 132 -6.33 6.54 -7.31
CA LEU A 132 -5.49 7.68 -6.93
C LEU A 132 -5.38 8.77 -8.02
N ALA A 133 -6.04 8.59 -9.17
CA ALA A 133 -6.03 9.54 -10.29
C ALA A 133 -6.85 10.82 -10.05
#